data_AF-A0A819RNZ2-F1
#
_entry.id   AF-A0A819RNZ2-F1
#
_cell.length_a   1.000
_cell.length_b   1.000
_cell.length_c   1.000
_cell.angle_alpha   90.00
_cell.angle_beta   90.00
_cell.angle_gamma   90.00
#
_symmetry.space_group_name_H-M   'P 1'
#
loop_
_entity.id
_entity.type
_entity.pdbx_description
1 polymer ?
#
loop_
_entity_poly.entity_id
_entity_poly.type
_entity_poly.pdbx_seq_one_letter_code
_entity_poly.pdbx_strand_id
1 'polypeptide(L)'
;MGHFLSQLFAIRAGFGSETDYRVFLLGLDQAGKTTFLYKVKLAETIKTIPTIVKIIKDEFMASVPIVVIASKSNLPTAVNPDELIEQLNLHSISKQRWSFQTTSVITGEGIIEAMQQVFLTMNIKIYQVDVFTDRLFGGNPAGVCPLDKWLPDALMQKIAAENNLSTTAFVVPNSTNDGYELRWFTIEMEIDLCGHATLATAHIIFTEMSSMNEKINFQTKKAGVLTVTRKNEEALYTLNFPACPATKVDLPDVLLSALGSTIAPVEVYKARDYMLVYEKEADIKQLSPNFMALAKVDVFGVIVTAPGDEVDFVSRFFAPSIGNPEDSVTGSSHCSLVPYWSERLGKTQLHAQQISARKGELWCENKGDRVLLSGKAVTYLKGELNI
;
A
#
# COMPACT_ATOMS: atom_id res chain seq x y z
N MET A 1 39.58 21.21 -1.99
CA MET A 1 38.41 21.46 -2.85
C MET A 1 38.24 20.43 -3.96
N GLY A 2 39.30 20.00 -4.66
CA GLY A 2 39.20 18.97 -5.71
C GLY A 2 38.71 17.60 -5.24
N HIS A 3 39.25 17.09 -4.12
CA HIS A 3 38.84 15.79 -3.54
C HIS A 3 37.42 15.79 -2.93
N PHE A 4 36.93 16.98 -2.56
CA PHE A 4 35.59 17.23 -2.02
C PHE A 4 34.53 17.18 -3.13
N LEU A 5 34.85 17.75 -4.31
CA LEU A 5 33.98 17.67 -5.48
C LEU A 5 33.90 16.24 -6.03
N SER A 6 35.00 15.47 -6.03
CA SER A 6 34.97 14.09 -6.52
C SER A 6 34.14 13.14 -5.66
N GLN A 7 34.12 13.31 -4.33
CA GLN A 7 33.27 12.53 -3.42
C GLN A 7 31.78 12.86 -3.58
N LEU A 8 31.45 14.13 -3.84
CA LEU A 8 30.08 14.56 -4.18
C LEU A 8 29.59 13.98 -5.52
N PHE A 9 30.48 13.79 -6.49
CA PHE A 9 30.16 13.09 -7.74
C PHE A 9 29.98 11.58 -7.54
N ALA A 10 30.75 10.95 -6.65
CA ALA A 10 30.59 9.53 -6.30
C ALA A 10 29.26 9.26 -5.58
N ILE A 11 28.81 10.18 -4.72
CA ILE A 11 27.47 10.21 -4.15
C ILE A 11 26.45 10.19 -5.31
N ARG A 12 26.52 11.13 -6.24
CA ARG A 12 25.59 11.20 -7.40
C ARG A 12 25.59 9.96 -8.30
N ALA A 13 26.68 9.19 -8.37
CA ALA A 13 26.78 7.98 -9.17
C ALA A 13 26.13 6.74 -8.51
N GLY A 14 25.91 6.75 -7.19
CA GLY A 14 25.21 5.69 -6.45
C GLY A 14 23.70 5.92 -6.30
N PHE A 15 23.21 7.13 -6.57
CA PHE A 15 21.80 7.50 -6.47
C PHE A 15 21.15 7.55 -7.85
N GLY A 16 20.00 6.89 -8.01
CA GLY A 16 19.19 6.96 -9.23
C GLY A 16 18.91 8.42 -9.63
N SER A 17 18.95 8.66 -10.93
CA SER A 17 19.20 9.96 -11.56
C SER A 17 18.07 11.02 -11.50
N GLU A 18 17.10 10.96 -10.58
CA GLU A 18 15.85 11.75 -10.75
C GLU A 18 15.35 12.56 -9.54
N THR A 19 16.01 12.53 -8.37
CA THR A 19 15.60 13.38 -7.23
C THR A 19 16.60 14.51 -6.95
N ASP A 20 16.16 15.76 -7.13
CA ASP A 20 16.90 16.96 -6.71
C ASP A 20 16.79 17.16 -5.19
N TYR A 21 17.89 16.93 -4.48
CA TYR A 21 17.97 17.19 -3.03
C TYR A 21 18.52 18.59 -2.74
N ARG A 22 17.88 19.33 -1.84
CA ARG A 22 18.39 20.61 -1.31
C ARG A 22 19.02 20.38 0.05
N VAL A 23 20.35 20.32 0.08
CA VAL A 23 21.12 20.19 1.33
C VAL A 23 21.47 21.57 1.84
N PHE A 24 21.02 21.92 3.05
CA PHE A 24 21.39 23.17 3.72
C PHE A 24 22.45 22.89 4.79
N LEU A 25 23.69 23.30 4.51
CA LEU A 25 24.81 23.12 5.44
C LEU A 25 24.93 24.34 6.36
N LEU A 26 24.51 24.19 7.61
CA LEU A 26 24.66 25.22 8.64
C LEU A 26 25.98 25.02 9.40
N GLY A 27 26.94 25.93 9.21
CA GLY A 27 28.15 25.97 10.03
C GLY A 27 27.87 26.64 11.37
N LEU A 28 28.22 25.98 12.48
CA LEU A 28 28.19 26.61 13.80
C LEU A 28 29.23 27.75 13.87
N ASP A 29 28.84 28.84 14.49
CA ASP A 29 29.73 29.95 14.78
C ASP A 29 30.82 29.48 15.77
N GLN A 30 32.05 29.99 15.62
CA GLN A 30 33.30 29.43 16.19
C GLN A 30 33.91 28.20 15.49
N ALA A 31 33.37 27.74 14.35
CA ALA A 31 34.11 26.83 13.44
C ALA A 31 35.36 27.47 12.78
N GLY A 32 35.66 28.75 13.10
CA GLY A 32 36.94 29.42 12.82
C GLY A 32 36.97 30.34 11.59
N LYS A 33 35.84 30.57 10.91
CA LYS A 33 35.81 31.42 9.69
C LYS A 33 35.37 32.86 9.99
N THR A 34 34.30 33.05 10.76
CA THR A 34 33.75 34.37 11.10
C THR A 34 34.46 35.04 12.28
N THR A 35 34.80 34.25 13.32
CA THR A 35 35.52 34.74 14.51
C THR A 35 36.93 35.27 14.18
N PHE A 36 37.61 34.70 13.19
CA PHE A 36 38.92 35.18 12.74
C PHE A 36 38.82 36.56 12.07
N LEU A 37 37.81 36.78 11.22
CA LEU A 37 37.55 38.07 10.57
C LEU A 37 37.20 39.18 11.58
N TYR A 38 36.40 38.88 12.62
CA TYR A 38 36.10 39.84 13.70
C TYR A 38 37.30 40.09 14.60
N LYS A 39 38.10 39.06 14.93
CA LYS A 39 39.33 39.23 15.71
C LYS A 39 40.39 40.05 14.97
N VAL A 40 40.47 39.91 13.65
CA VAL A 40 41.37 40.70 12.79
C VAL A 40 40.86 42.13 12.59
N LYS A 41 39.55 42.36 12.51
CA LYS A 41 38.97 43.68 12.22
C LYS A 41 38.67 44.53 13.46
N LEU A 42 38.37 43.90 14.60
CA LEU A 42 37.81 44.56 15.79
C LEU A 42 38.53 44.19 17.10
N ALA A 43 39.56 43.33 17.06
CA ALA A 43 40.34 42.89 18.23
C ALA A 43 39.52 42.29 19.39
N GLU A 44 38.25 41.94 19.17
CA GLU A 44 37.36 41.35 20.18
C GLU A 44 37.05 39.89 19.87
N THR A 45 36.84 39.10 20.94
CA THR A 45 36.39 37.71 20.84
C THR A 45 34.91 37.64 21.22
N ILE A 46 34.03 37.50 20.22
CA ILE A 46 32.58 37.41 20.43
C ILE A 46 32.20 35.94 20.66
N LYS A 47 31.51 35.64 21.79
CA LYS A 47 30.82 34.36 22.03
C LYS A 47 29.36 34.48 21.58
N THR A 48 28.99 33.77 20.52
CA THR A 48 27.60 33.66 20.07
C THR A 48 26.95 32.40 20.66
N ILE A 49 25.69 32.53 21.08
CA ILE A 49 24.87 31.42 21.60
C ILE A 49 24.50 30.52 20.40
N PRO A 50 24.58 29.17 20.49
CA PRO A 50 24.32 28.30 19.36
C PRO A 50 22.90 28.50 18.83
N THR A 51 22.79 29.13 17.65
CA THR A 51 21.50 29.43 16.99
C THR A 51 20.83 28.16 16.45
N ILE A 52 21.51 27.02 16.51
CA ILE A 52 21.08 25.73 15.96
C ILE A 52 19.76 25.26 16.58
N VAL A 53 19.59 25.36 17.90
CA VAL A 53 18.35 24.93 18.58
C VAL A 53 17.14 25.74 18.13
N LYS A 54 17.33 27.02 17.78
CA LYS A 54 16.23 27.88 17.31
C LYS A 54 15.81 27.53 15.88
N ILE A 55 16.76 27.21 15.01
CA ILE A 55 16.50 26.77 13.62
C ILE A 55 15.84 25.40 13.60
N ILE A 56 16.30 24.49 14.47
CA ILE A 56 15.78 23.12 14.58
C ILE A 56 14.36 23.10 15.15
N LYS A 57 14.00 24.01 16.05
CA LYS A 57 12.65 24.12 16.63
C LYS A 57 11.63 24.81 15.71
N ASP A 58 12.04 25.28 14.54
CA ASP A 58 11.14 25.85 13.56
C ASP A 58 10.17 24.79 13.02
N GLU A 59 8.89 25.11 12.89
CA GLU A 59 7.88 24.17 12.39
C GLU A 59 8.18 23.70 10.97
N PHE A 60 8.86 24.52 10.15
CA PHE A 60 9.29 24.13 8.80
C PHE A 60 10.34 23.00 8.81
N MET A 61 11.02 22.76 9.93
CA MET A 61 12.07 21.74 10.07
C MET A 61 11.57 20.45 10.73
N ALA A 62 10.31 20.39 11.17
CA ALA A 62 9.76 19.28 11.95
C ALA A 62 9.76 17.91 11.24
N SER A 63 9.85 17.90 9.90
CA SER A 63 9.88 16.69 9.07
C SER A 63 11.19 16.53 8.28
N VAL A 64 12.18 17.39 8.52
CA VAL A 64 13.46 17.38 7.80
C VAL A 64 14.47 16.56 8.60
N PRO A 65 15.05 15.46 8.05
CA PRO A 65 16.12 14.73 8.72
C PRO A 65 17.34 15.62 8.94
N ILE A 66 17.91 15.58 10.14
CA ILE A 66 19.06 16.39 10.52
C ILE A 66 20.26 15.49 10.76
N VAL A 67 21.38 15.81 10.12
CA VAL A 67 22.67 15.20 10.46
C VAL A 67 23.60 16.29 10.96
N VAL A 68 24.01 16.17 12.22
CA VAL A 68 25.00 17.06 12.84
C VAL A 68 26.38 16.50 12.57
N ILE A 69 27.18 17.24 11.80
CA ILE A 69 28.53 16.81 11.40
C ILE A 69 29.57 17.53 12.26
N ALA A 70 30.28 16.78 13.09
CA ALA A 70 31.47 17.27 13.77
C ALA A 70 32.68 17.16 12.83
N SER A 71 33.06 18.27 12.21
CA SER A 71 34.05 18.27 11.11
C SER A 71 35.52 18.17 11.51
N LYS A 72 35.86 18.34 12.79
CA LYS A 72 37.25 18.44 13.27
C LYS A 72 37.58 17.39 14.33
N SER A 73 36.89 16.25 14.30
CA SER A 73 36.97 15.22 15.34
C SER A 73 38.34 14.57 15.46
N ASN A 74 39.19 14.70 14.45
CA ASN A 74 40.53 14.11 14.37
C ASN A 74 41.66 15.03 14.87
N LEU A 75 41.35 16.23 15.40
CA LEU A 75 42.36 17.13 15.96
C LEU A 75 42.66 16.78 17.43
N PRO A 76 43.91 16.96 17.92
CA PRO A 76 44.24 16.70 19.33
C PRO A 76 43.46 17.55 20.33
N THR A 77 42.92 18.69 19.87
CA THR A 77 42.10 19.62 20.65
C THR A 77 40.60 19.42 20.40
N ALA A 78 40.21 18.31 19.75
CA ALA A 78 38.81 18.04 19.46
C ALA A 78 38.05 17.75 20.76
N VAL A 79 36.88 18.38 20.89
CA VAL A 79 35.93 18.08 21.95
C VAL A 79 35.36 16.67 21.71
N ASN A 80 35.14 15.92 22.78
CA ASN A 80 34.54 14.59 22.70
C ASN A 80 33.12 14.69 22.09
N PRO A 81 32.74 13.78 21.16
CA PRO A 81 31.37 13.68 20.64
C PRO A 81 30.25 13.78 21.68
N ASP A 82 30.34 13.03 22.78
CA ASP A 82 29.29 12.98 23.81
C ASP A 82 29.16 14.34 24.52
N GLU A 83 30.30 14.96 24.81
CA GLU A 83 30.35 16.30 25.39
C GLU A 83 29.76 17.35 24.44
N LEU A 84 29.97 17.21 23.13
CA LEU A 84 29.39 18.11 22.13
C LEU A 84 27.86 17.95 22.02
N ILE A 85 27.36 16.71 22.11
CA ILE A 85 25.92 16.40 22.08
C ILE A 85 25.22 17.06 23.29
N GLU A 86 25.83 16.97 24.48
CA GLU A 86 25.35 17.62 25.70
C GLU A 86 25.42 19.16 25.60
N GLN A 87 26.57 19.71 25.19
CA GLN A 87 26.76 21.17 25.09
C GLN A 87 25.81 21.82 24.07
N LEU A 88 25.51 21.13 22.97
CA LEU A 88 24.54 21.58 21.96
C LEU A 88 23.09 21.23 22.33
N ASN A 89 22.89 20.50 23.43
CA ASN A 89 21.59 20.03 23.91
C ASN A 89 20.79 19.30 22.82
N LEU A 90 21.45 18.45 22.03
CA LEU A 90 20.81 17.75 20.90
C LEU A 90 19.76 16.74 21.37
N HIS A 91 19.85 16.26 22.62
CA HIS A 91 18.80 15.44 23.25
C HIS A 91 17.44 16.14 23.33
N SER A 92 17.40 17.48 23.27
CA SER A 92 16.15 18.23 23.25
C SER A 92 15.38 18.15 21.92
N ILE A 93 16.00 17.55 20.89
CA ILE A 93 15.38 17.31 19.58
C ILE A 93 14.56 16.02 19.67
N SER A 94 13.27 16.15 19.93
CA SER A 94 12.35 15.00 20.07
C SER A 94 11.37 14.83 18.91
N LYS A 95 11.15 15.89 18.11
CA LYS A 95 10.11 15.90 17.06
C LYS A 95 10.57 15.38 15.70
N GLN A 96 11.84 15.56 15.36
CA GLN A 96 12.41 15.10 14.09
C GLN A 96 13.57 14.13 14.30
N ARG A 97 13.78 13.26 13.30
CA ARG A 97 14.93 12.37 13.24
C ARG A 97 16.21 13.20 13.15
N TRP A 98 17.15 12.92 14.04
CA TRP A 98 18.49 13.48 13.97
C TRP A 98 19.54 12.41 14.22
N SER A 99 20.74 12.63 13.68
CA SER A 99 21.91 11.82 13.98
C SER A 99 23.15 12.70 14.11
N PHE A 100 24.18 12.15 14.72
CA PHE A 100 25.46 12.79 14.92
C PHE A 100 26.55 11.98 14.23
N GLN A 101 27.38 12.63 13.42
CA GLN A 101 28.46 11.97 12.72
C GLN A 101 29.76 12.75 12.90
N THR A 102 30.77 12.08 13.42
CA THR A 102 32.14 12.59 13.45
C THR A 102 32.76 12.44 12.07
N THR A 103 33.52 13.45 11.65
CA THR A 103 34.21 13.42 10.37
C THR A 103 35.61 14.00 10.49
N SER A 104 36.49 13.52 9.63
CA SER A 104 37.86 13.99 9.54
C SER A 104 37.98 15.09 8.50
N VAL A 105 38.46 16.27 8.91
CA VAL A 105 38.71 17.38 7.96
C VAL A 105 39.85 17.07 6.99
N ILE A 106 40.72 16.13 7.35
CA ILE A 106 41.94 15.78 6.59
C ILE A 106 41.64 14.70 5.56
N THR A 107 40.93 13.64 5.96
CA THR A 107 40.70 12.45 5.13
C THR A 107 39.30 12.42 4.51
N GLY A 108 38.35 13.18 5.05
CA GLY A 108 36.94 13.14 4.64
C GLY A 108 36.18 11.91 5.14
N GLU A 109 36.81 11.07 5.96
CA GLU A 109 36.18 9.91 6.61
C GLU A 109 34.97 10.34 7.44
N GLY A 110 33.91 9.54 7.40
CA GLY A 110 32.64 9.82 8.08
C GLY A 110 31.65 10.67 7.25
N ILE A 111 32.09 11.30 6.14
CA ILE A 111 31.20 12.15 5.33
C ILE A 111 30.17 11.31 4.57
N ILE A 112 30.58 10.17 4.01
CA ILE A 112 29.65 9.29 3.27
C ILE A 112 28.63 8.72 4.23
N GLU A 113 29.06 8.31 5.42
CA GLU A 113 28.21 7.83 6.51
C GLU A 113 27.26 8.94 6.97
N ALA A 114 27.74 10.18 7.12
CA ALA A 114 26.89 11.34 7.44
C ALA A 114 25.82 11.56 6.37
N MET A 115 26.19 11.45 5.10
CA MET A 115 25.25 11.60 3.99
C MET A 115 24.26 10.44 3.97
N GLN A 116 24.70 9.20 4.14
CA GLN A 116 23.82 8.05 4.30
C GLN A 116 22.82 8.26 5.43
N GLN A 117 23.20 8.88 6.55
CA GLN A 117 22.25 9.20 7.63
C GLN A 117 21.18 10.24 7.25
N VAL A 118 21.46 11.14 6.30
CA VAL A 118 20.45 12.02 5.68
C VAL A 118 19.52 11.22 4.77
N PHE A 119 20.05 10.18 4.13
CA PHE A 119 19.39 9.40 3.09
C PHE A 119 18.77 8.07 3.57
N LEU A 120 19.02 7.63 4.80
CA LEU A 120 18.59 6.32 5.29
C LEU A 120 17.27 6.37 6.05
N THR A 121 16.37 5.53 5.57
CA THR A 121 15.11 5.04 6.13
C THR A 121 13.96 6.03 6.21
N MET A 122 13.25 6.12 5.07
CA MET A 122 11.80 6.37 5.11
C MET A 122 11.14 5.14 5.73
N ASN A 123 10.55 5.32 6.92
CA ASN A 123 9.73 4.28 7.53
C ASN A 123 8.30 4.43 7.04
N ILE A 124 7.81 3.41 6.32
CA ILE A 124 6.44 3.39 5.83
C ILE A 124 5.69 2.29 6.56
N LYS A 125 4.59 2.64 7.22
CA LYS A 125 3.73 1.64 7.85
C LYS A 125 3.14 0.73 6.78
N ILE A 126 3.23 -0.57 7.02
CA ILE A 126 2.59 -1.58 6.19
C ILE A 126 1.67 -2.44 7.04
N TYR A 127 0.50 -2.73 6.49
CA TYR A 127 -0.47 -3.64 7.06
C TYR A 127 -0.77 -4.73 6.03
N GLN A 128 -0.89 -5.97 6.48
CA GLN A 128 -1.47 -7.05 5.67
C GLN A 128 -2.82 -7.41 6.28
N VAL A 129 -3.86 -7.35 5.46
CA VAL A 129 -5.24 -7.56 5.88
C VAL A 129 -5.88 -8.67 5.06
N ASP A 130 -6.49 -9.63 5.73
CA ASP A 130 -7.34 -10.64 5.12
C ASP A 130 -8.77 -10.10 5.08
N VAL A 131 -9.35 -9.92 3.89
CA VAL A 131 -10.73 -9.41 3.72
C VAL A 131 -11.70 -10.48 3.22
N PHE A 132 -12.99 -10.25 3.46
CA PHE A 132 -14.06 -11.24 3.30
C PHE A 132 -13.91 -12.46 4.22
N THR A 133 -13.38 -12.22 5.43
CA THR A 133 -13.23 -13.23 6.47
C THR A 133 -13.16 -12.58 7.85
N ASP A 134 -13.51 -13.34 8.89
CA ASP A 134 -13.31 -12.98 10.31
C ASP A 134 -12.24 -13.82 11.01
N ARG A 135 -11.49 -14.63 10.26
CA ARG A 135 -10.38 -15.42 10.77
C ARG A 135 -9.14 -15.21 9.93
N LEU A 136 -7.99 -15.31 10.58
CA LEU A 136 -6.69 -15.29 9.90
C LEU A 136 -6.57 -16.44 8.90
N PHE A 137 -5.82 -16.20 7.83
CA PHE A 137 -5.54 -17.16 6.76
C PHE A 137 -6.75 -17.51 5.87
N GLY A 138 -7.90 -16.88 6.11
CA GLY A 138 -9.06 -16.90 5.22
C GLY A 138 -9.08 -15.71 4.27
N GLY A 139 -10.13 -15.62 3.44
CA GLY A 139 -10.39 -14.44 2.64
C GLY A 139 -9.32 -14.14 1.58
N ASN A 140 -9.30 -12.88 1.11
CA ASN A 140 -8.31 -12.39 0.16
C ASN A 140 -7.32 -11.44 0.86
N PRO A 141 -6.01 -11.76 0.90
CA PRO A 141 -5.02 -10.89 1.52
C PRO A 141 -4.74 -9.65 0.68
N ALA A 142 -4.51 -8.50 1.33
CA ALA A 142 -4.06 -7.27 0.69
C ALA A 142 -3.03 -6.55 1.56
N GLY A 143 -2.04 -5.94 0.90
CA GLY A 143 -1.13 -4.98 1.53
C GLY A 143 -1.78 -3.60 1.57
N VAL A 144 -1.58 -2.84 2.65
CA VAL A 144 -2.03 -1.45 2.79
C VAL A 144 -0.90 -0.62 3.36
N CYS A 145 -0.53 0.44 2.65
CA CYS A 145 0.49 1.40 3.04
C CYS A 145 -0.14 2.81 3.14
N PRO A 146 -0.53 3.26 4.35
CA PRO A 146 -0.91 4.64 4.59
C PRO A 146 0.30 5.57 4.47
N LEU A 147 0.14 6.67 3.74
CA LEU A 147 1.17 7.64 3.42
C LEU A 147 0.70 9.05 3.75
N ASP A 148 1.63 9.94 4.12
CA ASP A 148 1.33 11.37 4.27
C ASP A 148 1.25 12.08 2.91
N LYS A 149 2.03 11.61 1.93
CA LYS A 149 2.12 12.13 0.57
C LYS A 149 2.46 11.01 -0.41
N TRP A 150 2.11 11.19 -1.67
CA TRP A 150 2.42 10.22 -2.70
C TRP A 150 3.94 9.99 -2.83
N LEU A 151 4.31 8.71 -2.89
CA LEU A 151 5.64 8.28 -3.31
C LEU A 151 5.74 8.32 -4.85
N PRO A 152 6.96 8.31 -5.41
CA PRO A 152 7.12 8.09 -6.84
C PRO A 152 6.50 6.76 -7.28
N ASP A 153 5.83 6.75 -8.44
CA ASP A 153 5.15 5.58 -9.00
C ASP A 153 6.07 4.35 -9.10
N ALA A 154 7.31 4.55 -9.56
CA ALA A 154 8.30 3.50 -9.66
C ALA A 154 8.67 2.88 -8.30
N LEU A 155 8.60 3.66 -7.21
CA LEU A 155 8.85 3.15 -5.86
C LEU A 155 7.66 2.35 -5.34
N MET A 156 6.42 2.84 -5.53
CA MET A 156 5.21 2.09 -5.15
C MET A 156 5.14 0.74 -5.87
N GLN A 157 5.50 0.70 -7.16
CA GLN A 157 5.58 -0.54 -7.92
C GLN A 157 6.63 -1.50 -7.35
N LYS A 158 7.82 -1.00 -6.97
CA LYS A 158 8.86 -1.82 -6.32
C LYS A 158 8.40 -2.38 -4.98
N ILE A 159 7.75 -1.57 -4.15
CA ILE A 159 7.19 -2.01 -2.86
C ILE A 159 6.14 -3.11 -3.10
N ALA A 160 5.22 -2.92 -4.04
CA ALA A 160 4.19 -3.90 -4.35
C ALA A 160 4.78 -5.23 -4.84
N ALA A 161 5.82 -5.17 -5.67
CA ALA A 161 6.54 -6.34 -6.13
C ALA A 161 7.29 -7.06 -5.00
N GLU A 162 7.97 -6.33 -4.12
CA GLU A 162 8.71 -6.89 -2.98
C GLU A 162 7.77 -7.57 -1.97
N ASN A 163 6.60 -6.97 -1.71
CA ASN A 163 5.60 -7.54 -0.81
C ASN A 163 5.02 -8.87 -1.34
N ASN A 164 5.03 -9.07 -2.66
CA ASN A 164 4.55 -10.27 -3.33
C ASN A 164 3.13 -10.72 -2.89
N LEU A 165 2.26 -9.74 -2.65
CA LEU A 165 0.83 -9.94 -2.39
C LEU A 165 0.03 -9.75 -3.69
N SER A 166 -1.21 -10.23 -3.73
CA SER A 166 -2.12 -10.04 -4.88
C SER A 166 -2.27 -8.56 -5.24
N THR A 167 -2.37 -7.69 -4.24
CA THR A 167 -2.41 -6.23 -4.41
C THR A 167 -1.87 -5.53 -3.16
N THR A 168 -1.08 -4.48 -3.37
CA THR A 168 -0.74 -3.48 -2.35
C THR A 168 -1.48 -2.17 -2.66
N ALA A 169 -2.26 -1.68 -1.69
CA ALA A 169 -2.93 -0.39 -1.73
C ALA A 169 -2.07 0.69 -1.07
N PHE A 170 -2.01 1.86 -1.70
CA PHE A 170 -1.40 3.06 -1.13
C PHE A 170 -2.48 4.12 -0.96
N VAL A 171 -2.52 4.76 0.20
CA VAL A 171 -3.56 5.72 0.56
C VAL A 171 -2.96 6.98 1.15
N VAL A 172 -3.45 8.15 0.72
CA VAL A 172 -3.08 9.46 1.26
C VAL A 172 -4.32 10.26 1.64
N PRO A 173 -4.27 11.15 2.64
CA PRO A 173 -5.36 12.09 2.91
C PRO A 173 -5.68 12.97 1.69
N ASN A 174 -6.96 13.21 1.41
CA ASN A 174 -7.36 14.13 0.36
C ASN A 174 -7.23 15.59 0.83
N SER A 175 -6.81 16.47 -0.09
CA SER A 175 -6.73 17.94 0.09
C SER A 175 -8.01 18.62 0.62
N THR A 176 -9.19 18.03 0.40
CA THR A 176 -10.48 18.60 0.84
C THR A 176 -10.89 18.19 2.26
N ASN A 177 -10.09 17.36 2.96
CA ASN A 177 -10.44 16.69 4.23
C ASN A 177 -11.70 15.80 4.16
N ASP A 178 -12.25 15.53 2.97
CA ASP A 178 -13.36 14.60 2.76
C ASP A 178 -12.85 13.31 2.12
N GLY A 179 -12.28 12.44 2.97
CA GLY A 179 -11.80 11.12 2.59
C GLY A 179 -10.32 11.08 2.17
N TYR A 180 -10.02 10.16 1.27
CA TYR A 180 -8.65 9.79 0.90
C TYR A 180 -8.50 9.63 -0.60
N GLU A 181 -7.28 9.74 -1.09
CA GLU A 181 -6.93 9.26 -2.43
C GLU A 181 -6.37 7.84 -2.33
N LEU A 182 -6.72 6.97 -3.28
CA LEU A 182 -6.40 5.54 -3.24
C LEU A 182 -5.87 5.05 -4.58
N ARG A 183 -4.78 4.28 -4.52
CA ARG A 183 -4.14 3.61 -5.67
C ARG A 183 -3.81 2.16 -5.31
N TRP A 184 -3.77 1.30 -6.33
CA TRP A 184 -3.54 -0.13 -6.15
C TRP A 184 -2.50 -0.65 -7.13
N PHE A 185 -1.59 -1.46 -6.63
CA PHE A 185 -0.51 -2.03 -7.40
C PHE A 185 -0.50 -3.55 -7.22
N THR A 186 -0.52 -4.25 -8.34
CA THR A 186 -0.12 -5.66 -8.41
C THR A 186 1.42 -5.73 -8.44
N ILE A 187 1.97 -6.94 -8.50
CA ILE A 187 3.42 -7.16 -8.64
C ILE A 187 3.97 -6.50 -9.92
N GLU A 188 3.17 -6.43 -10.98
CA GLU A 188 3.64 -6.01 -12.30
C GLU A 188 3.18 -4.60 -12.70
N MET A 189 2.02 -4.15 -12.21
CA MET A 189 1.41 -2.89 -12.65
C MET A 189 0.43 -2.26 -11.66
N GLU A 190 0.22 -0.94 -11.81
CA GLU A 190 -0.92 -0.22 -11.25
C GLU A 190 -2.22 -0.67 -11.93
N ILE A 191 -3.27 -0.91 -11.14
CA ILE A 191 -4.60 -1.29 -11.63
C ILE A 191 -5.64 -0.23 -11.32
N ASP A 192 -6.67 -0.14 -12.17
CA ASP A 192 -7.63 0.96 -12.15
C ASP A 192 -8.72 0.83 -11.07
N LEU A 193 -8.95 -0.38 -10.57
CA LEU A 193 -9.96 -0.70 -9.56
C LEU A 193 -9.63 -2.01 -8.86
N CYS A 194 -9.66 -2.02 -7.52
CA CYS A 194 -9.49 -3.24 -6.73
C CYS A 194 -10.40 -3.26 -5.51
N GLY A 195 -11.43 -4.10 -5.52
CA GLY A 195 -12.43 -4.15 -4.43
C GLY A 195 -11.86 -4.64 -3.10
N HIS A 196 -11.16 -5.78 -3.08
CA HIS A 196 -10.66 -6.38 -1.85
C HIS A 196 -9.64 -5.47 -1.13
N ALA A 197 -8.72 -4.86 -1.89
CA ALA A 197 -7.73 -3.93 -1.33
C ALA A 197 -8.35 -2.59 -0.89
N THR A 198 -9.46 -2.16 -1.51
CA THR A 198 -10.25 -1.01 -1.03
C THR A 198 -10.89 -1.30 0.33
N LEU A 199 -11.48 -2.49 0.50
CA LEU A 199 -12.06 -2.93 1.78
C LEU A 199 -10.98 -3.04 2.85
N ALA A 200 -9.82 -3.60 2.51
CA ALA A 200 -8.66 -3.69 3.40
C ALA A 200 -8.18 -2.29 3.85
N THR A 201 -8.12 -1.34 2.92
CA THR A 201 -7.74 0.04 3.24
C THR A 201 -8.74 0.71 4.18
N ALA A 202 -10.05 0.52 3.94
CA ALA A 202 -11.08 1.02 4.84
C ALA A 202 -10.96 0.42 6.24
N HIS A 203 -10.71 -0.89 6.36
CA HIS A 203 -10.46 -1.54 7.64
C HIS A 203 -9.34 -0.84 8.42
N ILE A 204 -8.18 -0.63 7.81
CA ILE A 204 -7.04 0.06 8.44
C ILE A 204 -7.38 1.49 8.85
N ILE A 205 -8.12 2.24 8.02
CA ILE A 205 -8.53 3.61 8.38
C ILE A 205 -9.46 3.59 9.62
N PHE A 206 -10.41 2.66 9.67
CA PHE A 206 -11.34 2.56 10.78
C PHE A 206 -10.70 2.02 12.07
N THR A 207 -9.68 1.16 11.99
CA THR A 207 -9.08 0.52 13.17
C THR A 207 -7.77 1.16 13.64
N GLU A 208 -6.90 1.58 12.72
CA GLU A 208 -5.55 2.06 13.04
C GLU A 208 -5.40 3.57 12.94
N MET A 209 -6.22 4.23 12.11
CA MET A 209 -6.22 5.69 11.94
C MET A 209 -7.33 6.36 12.74
N SER A 210 -8.12 5.59 13.50
CA SER A 210 -9.15 6.07 14.44
C SER A 210 -10.18 7.01 13.80
N SER A 211 -10.59 6.75 12.56
CA SER A 211 -11.67 7.51 11.92
C SER A 211 -13.00 7.28 12.64
N MET A 212 -13.61 8.36 13.14
CA MET A 212 -14.94 8.34 13.78
C MET A 212 -16.10 8.34 12.77
N ASN A 213 -15.81 8.49 11.48
CA ASN A 213 -16.83 8.45 10.44
C ASN A 213 -17.34 7.02 10.25
N GLU A 214 -18.57 6.84 9.78
CA GLU A 214 -19.11 5.54 9.35
C GLU A 214 -18.94 5.30 7.85
N LYS A 215 -18.44 6.31 7.14
CA LYS A 215 -18.30 6.35 5.69
C LYS A 215 -16.93 6.91 5.31
N ILE A 216 -16.28 6.26 4.35
CA ILE A 216 -15.04 6.72 3.74
C ILE A 216 -15.28 6.86 2.24
N ASN A 217 -14.87 8.01 1.70
CA ASN A 217 -14.80 8.26 0.28
C ASN A 217 -13.34 8.11 -0.18
N PHE A 218 -13.11 7.32 -1.22
CA PHE A 218 -11.83 7.16 -1.88
C PHE A 218 -11.89 7.79 -3.27
N GLN A 219 -11.13 8.85 -3.47
CA GLN A 219 -10.86 9.42 -4.78
C GLN A 219 -9.85 8.51 -5.49
N THR A 220 -10.20 8.04 -6.69
CA THR A 220 -9.33 7.12 -7.47
C THR A 220 -9.00 7.75 -8.82
N LYS A 221 -7.88 7.34 -9.42
CA LYS A 221 -7.39 7.94 -10.67
C LYS A 221 -8.33 7.73 -11.86
N LYS A 222 -8.98 6.55 -11.96
CA LYS A 222 -9.80 6.17 -13.13
C LYS A 222 -11.20 5.67 -12.79
N ALA A 223 -11.42 5.07 -11.62
CA ALA A 223 -12.74 4.53 -11.24
C ALA A 223 -13.67 5.56 -10.59
N GLY A 224 -13.24 6.82 -10.46
CA GLY A 224 -14.00 7.88 -9.79
C GLY A 224 -13.96 7.73 -8.27
N VAL A 225 -15.04 8.13 -7.59
CA VAL A 225 -15.14 8.03 -6.13
C VAL A 225 -15.73 6.68 -5.73
N LEU A 226 -14.98 5.93 -4.93
CA LEU A 226 -15.46 4.71 -4.29
C LEU A 226 -15.87 5.01 -2.85
N THR A 227 -17.00 4.47 -2.42
CA THR A 227 -17.48 4.63 -1.05
C THR A 227 -17.43 3.31 -0.33
N VAL A 228 -16.87 3.31 0.88
CA VAL A 228 -16.99 2.22 1.85
C VAL A 228 -17.73 2.71 3.08
N THR A 229 -18.76 1.98 3.49
CA THR A 229 -19.46 2.22 4.76
C THR A 229 -19.19 1.09 5.74
N ARG A 230 -19.07 1.42 7.02
CA ARG A 230 -18.95 0.45 8.11
C ARG A 230 -20.27 0.40 8.88
N LYS A 231 -20.85 -0.79 9.04
CA LYS A 231 -21.94 -1.02 10.00
C LYS A 231 -21.34 -1.50 11.32
N ASN A 232 -21.43 -0.66 12.36
CA ASN A 232 -20.70 -0.84 13.62
C ASN A 232 -21.11 -2.10 14.41
N GLU A 233 -22.36 -2.57 14.30
CA GLU A 233 -22.86 -3.74 15.05
C GLU A 233 -22.29 -5.07 14.53
N GLU A 234 -22.01 -5.18 13.23
CA GLU A 234 -21.65 -6.45 12.57
C GLU A 234 -20.20 -6.48 12.07
N ALA A 235 -19.44 -5.39 12.26
CA ALA A 235 -18.09 -5.20 11.72
C ALA A 235 -17.98 -5.43 10.20
N LEU A 236 -19.06 -5.18 9.47
CA LEU A 236 -19.12 -5.30 8.02
C LEU A 236 -18.72 -4.00 7.33
N TYR A 237 -17.85 -4.13 6.34
CA TYR A 237 -17.48 -3.07 5.40
C TYR A 237 -18.20 -3.31 4.08
N THR A 238 -18.98 -2.33 3.62
CA THR A 238 -19.80 -2.43 2.41
C THR A 238 -19.21 -1.60 1.28
N LEU A 239 -18.94 -2.25 0.15
CA LEU A 239 -18.60 -1.67 -1.15
C LEU A 239 -19.86 -1.51 -2.01
N ASN A 240 -19.87 -0.51 -2.88
CA ASN A 240 -20.94 -0.27 -3.85
C ASN A 240 -20.40 -0.36 -5.28
N PHE A 241 -20.87 -1.35 -6.05
CA PHE A 241 -20.47 -1.58 -7.43
C PHE A 241 -21.65 -1.45 -8.40
N PRO A 242 -21.41 -1.13 -9.68
CA PRO A 242 -22.43 -1.27 -10.70
C PRO A 242 -22.81 -2.75 -10.89
N ALA A 243 -24.09 -3.02 -11.10
CA ALA A 243 -24.53 -4.32 -11.56
C ALA A 243 -24.09 -4.51 -13.02
N CYS A 244 -23.54 -5.68 -13.32
CA CYS A 244 -23.10 -6.08 -14.66
C CYS A 244 -23.70 -7.44 -15.02
N PRO A 245 -25.01 -7.52 -15.32
CA PRO A 245 -25.65 -8.77 -15.70
C PRO A 245 -24.99 -9.37 -16.94
N ALA A 246 -24.70 -10.67 -16.89
CA ALA A 246 -24.08 -11.38 -17.99
C ALA A 246 -25.14 -11.87 -18.99
N THR A 247 -24.77 -12.00 -20.26
CA THR A 247 -25.65 -12.49 -21.32
C THR A 247 -25.44 -13.98 -21.55
N LYS A 248 -26.53 -14.73 -21.76
CA LYS A 248 -26.47 -16.18 -22.01
C LYS A 248 -25.75 -16.47 -23.33
N VAL A 249 -24.88 -17.48 -23.34
CA VAL A 249 -24.08 -17.90 -24.50
C VAL A 249 -23.93 -19.43 -24.51
N ASP A 250 -23.47 -19.98 -25.63
CA ASP A 250 -23.10 -21.38 -25.72
C ASP A 250 -21.77 -21.65 -24.98
N LEU A 251 -21.62 -22.87 -24.47
CA LEU A 251 -20.39 -23.33 -23.83
C LEU A 251 -19.26 -23.41 -24.88
N PRO A 252 -18.17 -22.65 -24.72
CA PRO A 252 -16.99 -22.83 -25.57
C PRO A 252 -16.37 -24.20 -25.34
N ASP A 253 -16.08 -24.92 -26.44
CA ASP A 253 -15.56 -26.30 -26.42
C ASP A 253 -14.35 -26.49 -25.50
N VAL A 254 -13.50 -25.46 -25.43
CA VAL A 254 -12.26 -25.48 -24.64
C VAL A 254 -12.53 -25.46 -23.13
N LEU A 255 -13.61 -24.81 -22.66
CA LEU A 255 -13.80 -24.54 -21.23
C LEU A 255 -14.06 -25.80 -20.40
N LEU A 256 -14.86 -26.74 -20.92
CA LEU A 256 -15.22 -27.93 -20.15
C LEU A 256 -13.97 -28.78 -19.82
N SER A 257 -13.16 -29.03 -20.85
CA SER A 257 -11.89 -29.75 -20.72
C SER A 257 -10.87 -28.97 -19.89
N ALA A 258 -10.81 -27.64 -20.05
CA ALA A 258 -9.89 -26.78 -19.30
C ALA A 258 -10.22 -26.72 -17.80
N LEU A 259 -11.48 -26.90 -17.40
CA LEU A 259 -11.89 -26.97 -16.00
C LEU A 259 -11.66 -28.36 -15.37
N GLY A 260 -11.24 -29.34 -16.17
CA GLY A 260 -11.07 -30.72 -15.71
C GLY A 260 -12.38 -31.38 -15.30
N SER A 261 -13.50 -30.93 -15.88
CA SER A 261 -14.85 -31.44 -15.56
C SER A 261 -15.35 -32.40 -16.62
N THR A 262 -16.02 -33.47 -16.20
CA THR A 262 -16.90 -34.27 -17.07
C THR A 262 -18.36 -33.81 -17.00
N ILE A 263 -18.70 -32.98 -16.02
CA ILE A 263 -20.03 -32.42 -15.80
C ILE A 263 -20.10 -31.08 -16.52
N ALA A 264 -21.03 -30.97 -17.46
CA ALA A 264 -21.29 -29.72 -18.17
C ALA A 264 -22.08 -28.75 -17.27
N PRO A 265 -21.81 -27.44 -17.35
CA PRO A 265 -22.67 -26.44 -16.72
C PRO A 265 -24.06 -26.47 -17.32
N VAL A 266 -25.07 -26.18 -16.50
CA VAL A 266 -26.48 -26.08 -16.90
C VAL A 266 -26.70 -24.86 -17.79
N GLU A 267 -26.02 -23.77 -17.46
CA GLU A 267 -26.10 -22.50 -18.16
C GLU A 267 -24.72 -21.84 -18.23
N VAL A 268 -24.47 -21.13 -19.33
CA VAL A 268 -23.25 -20.36 -19.53
C VAL A 268 -23.62 -18.93 -19.89
N TYR A 269 -22.93 -17.99 -19.25
CA TYR A 269 -23.10 -16.57 -19.47
C TYR A 269 -21.73 -15.91 -19.72
N LYS A 270 -21.75 -14.76 -20.40
CA LYS A 270 -20.56 -13.95 -20.66
C LYS A 270 -20.84 -12.49 -20.36
N ALA A 271 -19.92 -11.85 -19.65
CA ALA A 271 -19.78 -10.40 -19.52
C ALA A 271 -18.31 -10.05 -19.76
N ARG A 272 -17.64 -9.43 -18.78
CA ARG A 272 -16.16 -9.38 -18.73
C ARG A 272 -15.55 -10.78 -18.59
N ASP A 273 -16.20 -11.60 -17.78
CA ASP A 273 -15.80 -12.95 -17.42
C ASP A 273 -16.81 -13.97 -17.99
N TYR A 274 -16.39 -15.21 -18.21
CA TYR A 274 -17.34 -16.31 -18.39
C TYR A 274 -17.93 -16.68 -17.02
N MET A 275 -19.23 -16.99 -16.97
CA MET A 275 -19.91 -17.50 -15.78
C MET A 275 -20.63 -18.80 -16.11
N LEU A 276 -20.14 -19.90 -15.52
CA LEU A 276 -20.65 -21.24 -15.72
C LEU A 276 -21.44 -21.67 -14.49
N VAL A 277 -22.71 -21.99 -14.68
CA VAL A 277 -23.63 -22.32 -13.60
C VAL A 277 -23.81 -23.83 -13.56
N TYR A 278 -23.52 -24.42 -12.39
CA TYR A 278 -23.65 -25.84 -12.11
C TYR A 278 -24.85 -26.12 -11.21
N GLU A 279 -25.31 -27.37 -11.18
CA GLU A 279 -26.46 -27.76 -10.35
C GLU A 279 -26.11 -27.78 -8.85
N LYS A 280 -24.88 -28.19 -8.50
CA LYS A 280 -24.50 -28.46 -7.11
C LYS A 280 -23.15 -27.86 -6.74
N GLU A 281 -23.03 -27.43 -5.49
CA GLU A 281 -21.76 -26.99 -4.89
C GLU A 281 -20.64 -28.03 -5.05
N ALA A 282 -20.97 -29.32 -4.88
CA ALA A 282 -20.00 -30.42 -5.03
C ALA A 282 -19.34 -30.44 -6.42
N ASP A 283 -20.08 -30.08 -7.47
CA ASP A 283 -19.59 -30.16 -8.86
C ASP A 283 -18.51 -29.11 -9.12
N ILE A 284 -18.64 -27.91 -8.55
CA ILE A 284 -17.61 -26.86 -8.69
C ILE A 284 -16.44 -27.05 -7.72
N LYS A 285 -16.68 -27.70 -6.58
CA LYS A 285 -15.66 -27.98 -5.56
C LYS A 285 -14.65 -29.02 -6.02
N GLN A 286 -15.09 -30.02 -6.79
CA GLN A 286 -14.24 -31.09 -7.31
C GLN A 286 -13.47 -30.70 -8.59
N LEU A 287 -13.72 -29.52 -9.17
CA LEU A 287 -13.03 -29.08 -10.38
C LEU A 287 -11.52 -28.98 -10.13
N SER A 288 -10.76 -29.48 -11.11
CA SER A 288 -9.30 -29.45 -11.16
C SER A 288 -8.86 -28.73 -12.43
N PRO A 289 -8.81 -27.38 -12.41
CA PRO A 289 -8.60 -26.61 -13.62
C PRO A 289 -7.18 -26.78 -14.17
N ASN A 290 -7.07 -26.98 -15.47
CA ASN A 290 -5.83 -26.84 -16.21
C ASN A 290 -5.59 -25.36 -16.50
N PHE A 291 -4.82 -24.69 -15.65
CA PHE A 291 -4.54 -23.26 -15.76
C PHE A 291 -3.83 -22.88 -17.06
N MET A 292 -3.01 -23.76 -17.65
CA MET A 292 -2.37 -23.51 -18.95
C MET A 292 -3.38 -23.48 -20.09
N ALA A 293 -4.45 -24.28 -20.00
CA ALA A 293 -5.53 -24.27 -20.97
C ALA A 293 -6.45 -23.06 -20.75
N LEU A 294 -6.80 -22.77 -19.50
CA LEU A 294 -7.62 -21.60 -19.14
C LEU A 294 -6.96 -20.26 -19.50
N ALA A 295 -5.62 -20.17 -19.43
CA ALA A 295 -4.88 -18.97 -19.82
C ALA A 295 -5.03 -18.61 -21.31
N LYS A 296 -5.51 -19.54 -22.15
CA LYS A 296 -5.74 -19.32 -23.59
C LYS A 296 -7.17 -18.89 -23.92
N VAL A 297 -8.04 -18.81 -22.92
CA VAL A 297 -9.44 -18.40 -23.12
C VAL A 297 -9.48 -16.88 -23.26
N ASP A 298 -10.18 -16.38 -24.28
CA ASP A 298 -10.29 -14.95 -24.60
C ASP A 298 -11.31 -14.23 -23.69
N VAL A 299 -11.03 -14.22 -22.38
CA VAL A 299 -11.73 -13.44 -21.35
C VAL A 299 -10.76 -13.08 -20.21
N PHE A 300 -11.17 -12.14 -19.35
CA PHE A 300 -10.39 -11.79 -18.17
C PHE A 300 -10.34 -12.94 -17.15
N GLY A 301 -11.48 -13.59 -16.90
CA GLY A 301 -11.55 -14.74 -15.99
C GLY A 301 -12.75 -15.64 -16.24
N VAL A 302 -12.75 -16.77 -15.53
CA VAL A 302 -13.80 -17.79 -15.56
C VAL A 302 -14.35 -17.96 -14.14
N ILE A 303 -15.64 -17.65 -13.99
CA ILE A 303 -16.44 -17.88 -12.79
C ILE A 303 -17.13 -19.24 -12.95
N VAL A 304 -17.05 -20.06 -11.91
CA VAL A 304 -17.92 -21.24 -11.75
C VAL A 304 -18.77 -21.02 -10.51
N THR A 305 -20.07 -21.32 -10.59
CA THR A 305 -21.01 -21.04 -9.50
C THR A 305 -22.11 -22.09 -9.43
N ALA A 306 -22.67 -22.29 -8.25
CA ALA A 306 -23.76 -23.22 -7.98
C ALA A 306 -24.59 -22.73 -6.77
N PRO A 307 -25.80 -23.27 -6.52
CA PRO A 307 -26.48 -23.09 -5.24
C PRO A 307 -25.58 -23.62 -4.12
N GLY A 308 -25.52 -22.89 -3.00
CA GLY A 308 -24.74 -23.31 -1.83
C GLY A 308 -25.53 -24.27 -0.95
N ASP A 309 -24.82 -25.15 -0.25
CA ASP A 309 -25.46 -26.05 0.71
C ASP A 309 -25.85 -25.32 2.03
N GLU A 310 -25.01 -24.36 2.45
CA GLU A 310 -25.18 -23.57 3.69
C GLU A 310 -25.44 -22.07 3.45
N VAL A 311 -25.25 -21.61 2.20
CA VAL A 311 -25.37 -20.22 1.77
C VAL A 311 -26.25 -20.15 0.52
N ASP A 312 -26.70 -18.97 0.10
CA ASP A 312 -27.57 -18.85 -1.08
C ASP A 312 -26.87 -19.31 -2.36
N PHE A 313 -25.59 -18.98 -2.53
CA PHE A 313 -24.78 -19.48 -3.63
C PHE A 313 -23.29 -19.51 -3.32
N VAL A 314 -22.57 -20.36 -4.06
CA VAL A 314 -21.12 -20.50 -3.99
C VAL A 314 -20.45 -20.16 -5.31
N SER A 315 -19.17 -19.79 -5.28
CA SER A 315 -18.39 -19.57 -6.49
C SER A 315 -16.91 -19.94 -6.35
N ARG A 316 -16.22 -20.10 -7.49
CA ARG A 316 -14.76 -20.01 -7.63
C ARG A 316 -14.43 -19.13 -8.83
N PHE A 317 -13.23 -18.57 -8.86
CA PHE A 317 -12.80 -17.63 -9.89
C PHE A 317 -11.38 -17.93 -10.36
N PHE A 318 -11.20 -18.08 -11.67
CA PHE A 318 -9.92 -18.42 -12.27
C PHE A 318 -9.49 -17.34 -13.27
N ALA A 319 -8.28 -16.79 -13.12
CA ALA A 319 -7.74 -15.78 -14.03
C ALA A 319 -6.24 -16.01 -14.34
N PRO A 320 -5.85 -17.20 -14.84
CA PRO A 320 -4.45 -17.55 -15.05
C PRO A 320 -3.75 -16.69 -16.11
N SER A 321 -4.48 -16.05 -17.03
CA SER A 321 -3.94 -15.15 -18.05
C SER A 321 -3.27 -13.89 -17.49
N ILE A 322 -3.63 -13.50 -16.25
CA ILE A 322 -3.06 -12.34 -15.55
C ILE A 322 -2.17 -12.75 -14.37
N GLY A 323 -1.68 -14.00 -14.37
CA GLY A 323 -0.78 -14.50 -13.34
C GLY A 323 -1.46 -14.90 -12.01
N ASN A 324 -2.80 -14.92 -11.95
CA ASN A 324 -3.56 -15.37 -10.78
C ASN A 324 -4.40 -16.63 -11.09
N PRO A 325 -3.84 -17.85 -10.93
CA PRO A 325 -4.52 -19.09 -11.32
C PRO A 325 -5.93 -19.24 -10.72
N GLU A 326 -6.07 -19.01 -9.42
CA GLU A 326 -7.36 -18.99 -8.70
C GLU A 326 -7.35 -17.85 -7.68
N ASP A 327 -8.28 -16.90 -7.84
CA ASP A 327 -8.42 -15.80 -6.89
C ASP A 327 -9.14 -16.26 -5.62
N SER A 328 -8.71 -15.76 -4.47
CA SER A 328 -9.22 -16.21 -3.18
C SER A 328 -10.65 -15.74 -2.96
N VAL A 329 -10.90 -14.44 -3.18
CA VAL A 329 -12.23 -13.82 -3.12
C VAL A 329 -12.33 -12.66 -4.10
N THR A 330 -13.27 -12.75 -5.04
CA THR A 330 -13.35 -11.84 -6.19
C THR A 330 -14.58 -10.94 -6.07
N GLY A 331 -14.43 -9.74 -5.50
CA GLY A 331 -15.58 -8.82 -5.38
C GLY A 331 -16.20 -8.45 -6.74
N SER A 332 -15.39 -8.26 -7.77
CA SER A 332 -15.90 -7.83 -9.09
C SER A 332 -16.76 -8.88 -9.81
N SER A 333 -16.54 -10.18 -9.59
CA SER A 333 -17.39 -11.23 -10.18
C SER A 333 -18.82 -11.17 -9.65
N HIS A 334 -19.02 -10.62 -8.45
CA HIS A 334 -20.32 -10.48 -7.84
C HIS A 334 -21.19 -9.41 -8.52
N CYS A 335 -20.61 -8.55 -9.37
CA CYS A 335 -21.40 -7.66 -10.24
C CYS A 335 -22.27 -8.45 -11.22
N SER A 336 -21.88 -9.67 -11.59
CA SER A 336 -22.65 -10.59 -12.43
C SER A 336 -23.36 -11.68 -11.63
N LEU A 337 -22.74 -12.22 -10.59
CA LEU A 337 -23.34 -13.28 -9.76
C LEU A 337 -24.57 -12.81 -8.98
N VAL A 338 -24.52 -11.60 -8.40
CA VAL A 338 -25.61 -11.12 -7.52
C VAL A 338 -26.91 -10.89 -8.30
N PRO A 339 -26.93 -10.18 -9.44
CA PRO A 339 -28.15 -10.06 -10.24
C PRO A 339 -28.71 -11.43 -10.67
N TYR A 340 -27.83 -12.34 -11.10
CA TYR A 340 -28.21 -13.68 -11.54
C TYR A 340 -28.88 -14.50 -10.44
N TRP A 341 -28.22 -14.66 -9.30
CA TRP A 341 -28.75 -15.44 -8.18
C TRP A 341 -29.92 -14.75 -7.51
N SER A 342 -29.96 -13.42 -7.50
CA SER A 342 -31.09 -12.64 -6.99
C SER A 342 -32.37 -12.94 -7.77
N GLU A 343 -32.30 -12.94 -9.10
CA GLU A 343 -33.41 -13.28 -9.98
C GLU A 343 -33.81 -14.76 -9.81
N ARG A 344 -32.83 -15.68 -9.85
CA ARG A 344 -33.07 -17.12 -9.77
C ARG A 344 -33.69 -17.56 -8.44
N LEU A 345 -33.31 -16.91 -7.33
CA LEU A 345 -33.79 -17.24 -5.98
C LEU A 345 -34.97 -16.37 -5.53
N GLY A 346 -35.31 -15.31 -6.26
CA GLY A 346 -36.34 -14.35 -5.86
C GLY A 346 -36.00 -13.57 -4.59
N LYS A 347 -34.71 -13.30 -4.34
CA LYS A 347 -34.19 -12.62 -3.14
C LYS A 347 -33.35 -11.40 -3.51
N THR A 348 -33.43 -10.31 -2.75
CA THR A 348 -32.57 -9.13 -2.93
C THR A 348 -31.34 -9.14 -2.04
N GLN A 349 -31.44 -9.72 -0.84
CA GLN A 349 -30.31 -9.95 0.05
C GLN A 349 -29.87 -11.41 -0.11
N LEU A 350 -28.57 -11.61 -0.32
CA LEU A 350 -27.98 -12.91 -0.59
C LEU A 350 -26.74 -13.09 0.28
N HIS A 351 -26.57 -14.30 0.78
CA HIS A 351 -25.35 -14.74 1.44
C HIS A 351 -24.55 -15.63 0.48
N ALA A 352 -23.30 -15.25 0.22
CA ALA A 352 -22.44 -15.93 -0.75
C ALA A 352 -21.13 -16.38 -0.14
N GLN A 353 -20.58 -17.48 -0.68
CA GLN A 353 -19.24 -17.93 -0.32
C GLN A 353 -18.41 -18.23 -1.56
N GLN A 354 -17.21 -17.65 -1.66
CA GLN A 354 -16.21 -18.08 -2.64
C GLN A 354 -15.41 -19.23 -2.03
N ILE A 355 -15.57 -20.43 -2.57
CA ILE A 355 -15.03 -21.68 -2.02
C ILE A 355 -13.63 -22.01 -2.57
N SER A 356 -12.79 -20.99 -2.67
CA SER A 356 -11.35 -21.15 -2.91
C SER A 356 -10.67 -21.87 -1.73
N ALA A 357 -9.38 -22.16 -1.85
CA ALA A 357 -8.59 -22.77 -0.76
C ALA A 357 -8.65 -21.97 0.55
N ARG A 358 -8.73 -20.62 0.47
CA ARG A 358 -8.81 -19.74 1.64
C ARG A 358 -10.24 -19.54 2.14
N LYS A 359 -11.23 -19.72 1.25
CA LYS A 359 -12.65 -19.41 1.43
C LYS A 359 -12.89 -17.92 1.73
N GLY A 360 -14.01 -17.37 1.27
CA GLY A 360 -14.43 -16.03 1.68
C GLY A 360 -15.93 -15.87 1.68
N GLU A 361 -16.41 -15.04 2.59
CA GLU A 361 -17.82 -14.85 2.89
C GLU A 361 -18.25 -13.43 2.53
N LEU A 362 -19.37 -13.31 1.82
CA LEU A 362 -19.88 -12.05 1.30
C LEU A 362 -21.38 -11.93 1.54
N TRP A 363 -21.80 -10.80 2.12
CA TRP A 363 -23.20 -10.42 2.22
C TRP A 363 -23.51 -9.42 1.12
N CYS A 364 -24.37 -9.85 0.21
CA CYS A 364 -24.67 -9.13 -1.02
C CYS A 364 -26.08 -8.56 -0.97
N GLU A 365 -26.26 -7.36 -1.54
CA GLU A 365 -27.57 -6.77 -1.76
C GLU A 365 -27.71 -6.33 -3.22
N ASN A 366 -28.70 -6.88 -3.92
CA ASN A 366 -29.08 -6.44 -5.25
C ASN A 366 -30.01 -5.22 -5.14
N LYS A 367 -29.56 -4.08 -5.65
CA LYS A 367 -30.34 -2.83 -5.72
C LYS A 367 -30.74 -2.47 -7.16
N GLY A 368 -30.79 -3.44 -8.06
CA GLY A 368 -31.12 -3.23 -9.46
C GLY A 368 -29.88 -2.88 -10.27
N ASP A 369 -29.61 -1.60 -10.48
CA ASP A 369 -28.43 -1.13 -11.24
C ASP A 369 -27.13 -1.15 -10.40
N ARG A 370 -27.24 -1.45 -9.11
CA ARG A 370 -26.13 -1.51 -8.15
C ARG A 370 -26.13 -2.81 -7.37
N VAL A 371 -24.93 -3.25 -7.01
CA VAL A 371 -24.67 -4.38 -6.12
C VAL A 371 -23.88 -3.86 -4.93
N LEU A 372 -24.40 -4.07 -3.72
CA LEU A 372 -23.64 -3.83 -2.49
C LEU A 372 -22.99 -5.14 -2.06
N LEU A 373 -21.69 -5.09 -1.77
CA LEU A 373 -20.91 -6.23 -1.30
C LEU A 373 -20.33 -5.91 0.06
N SER A 374 -20.73 -6.67 1.07
CA SER A 374 -20.24 -6.51 2.43
C SER A 374 -19.37 -7.68 2.84
N GLY A 375 -18.29 -7.39 3.55
CA GLY A 375 -17.38 -8.40 4.07
C GLY A 375 -16.73 -7.95 5.36
N LYS A 376 -16.30 -8.92 6.16
CA LYS A 376 -15.46 -8.70 7.34
C LYS A 376 -13.99 -8.61 6.94
N ALA A 377 -13.16 -8.09 7.83
CA ALA A 377 -11.72 -7.99 7.61
C ALA A 377 -10.94 -8.21 8.92
N VAL A 378 -9.76 -8.82 8.81
CA VAL A 378 -8.85 -9.07 9.93
C VAL A 378 -7.43 -8.65 9.53
N THR A 379 -6.78 -7.87 10.39
CA THR A 379 -5.36 -7.52 10.20
C THR A 379 -4.47 -8.71 10.62
N TYR A 380 -3.70 -9.25 9.68
CA TYR A 380 -2.74 -10.33 9.89
C TYR A 380 -1.38 -9.81 10.39
N LEU A 381 -0.87 -8.75 9.74
CA LEU A 381 0.46 -8.21 10.02
C LEU A 381 0.41 -6.68 10.12
N LYS A 382 1.19 -6.15 11.07
CA LYS A 382 1.53 -4.73 11.19
C LYS A 382 3.04 -4.61 11.19
N GLY A 383 3.60 -3.72 10.37
CA GLY A 383 5.04 -3.55 10.27
C GLY A 383 5.45 -2.20 9.71
N GLU A 384 6.75 -2.05 9.49
CA GLU A 384 7.35 -0.86 8.87
C GLU A 384 8.32 -1.29 7.77
N LEU A 385 8.17 -0.71 6.58
CA LEU A 385 9.11 -0.82 5.48
C LEU A 385 10.23 0.18 5.72
N ASN A 386 11.48 -0.29 5.63
CA ASN A 386 12.69 0.53 5.75
C ASN A 386 13.26 0.77 4.35
N ILE A 387 13.00 1.96 3.79
CA ILE A 387 13.32 2.30 2.39
C ILE A 387 14.38 3.40 2.30
#